data_AF-R5ZSN7-F1
#
_entry.id   AF-R5ZSN7-F1
#
_cell.length_a   1.000
_cell.length_b   1.000
_cell.length_c   1.000
_cell.angle_alpha   90.00
_cell.angle_beta   90.00
_cell.angle_gamma   90.00
#
_symmetry.space_group_name_H-M   'P 1'
#
loop_
_entity.id
_entity.type
_entity.pdbx_description
1 polymer ?
#
loop_
_entity_poly.entity_id
_entity_poly.type
_entity_poly.pdbx_seq_one_letter_code
_entity_poly.pdbx_strand_id
1 'polypeptide(L)'
;MDNSVIIKGSKSGITVFLDNEMPFEELLESVSDKFKNASKFFNNANMAISFDGRDLSAEEEKKILNIISDVSDLNIVCVLDENNDMKTVYEEAVKKAISSTAVQVPEPALQPVSQTVSDQRTSCMFYKGTLRSGQVFEADGSVVVLGDVNPGGKVVAKGSVIVLGSLKGNIFAGVDGNENAFVVALEMSPMQIKIGDIIARSSDSGTKATKGRGKVKVVEPKIAYVYDQNIYIEDLEQNALDDICLD
;
A
#
# COMPACT_ATOMS: atom_id res chain seq x y z
N MET A 1 26.56 -4.28 30.22
CA MET A 1 25.16 -4.20 29.75
C MET A 1 25.26 -3.75 28.32
N ASP A 2 25.00 -4.64 27.39
CA ASP A 2 25.33 -4.37 25.99
C ASP A 2 24.24 -3.48 25.38
N ASN A 3 24.69 -2.28 25.04
CA ASN A 3 23.91 -1.21 24.43
C ASN A 3 23.93 -1.30 22.90
N SER A 4 24.41 -2.41 22.33
CA SER A 4 24.56 -2.63 20.88
C SER A 4 23.26 -2.48 20.11
N VAL A 5 22.14 -2.83 20.75
CA VAL A 5 20.79 -2.65 20.23
C VAL A 5 19.88 -2.14 21.35
N ILE A 6 19.25 -0.99 21.16
CA ILE A 6 18.31 -0.38 22.12
C ILE A 6 16.96 -0.17 21.45
N ILE A 7 15.94 -0.82 21.99
CA ILE A 7 14.55 -0.70 21.56
C ILE A 7 13.89 0.44 22.35
N LYS A 8 13.44 1.51 21.69
CA LYS A 8 12.62 2.57 22.29
C LYS A 8 11.20 2.49 21.74
N GLY A 9 10.25 2.09 22.59
CA GLY A 9 8.82 2.12 22.26
C GLY A 9 8.24 3.53 22.39
N SER A 10 7.34 3.88 21.48
CA SER A 10 6.49 5.07 21.52
C SER A 10 5.01 4.67 21.53
N LYS A 11 4.08 5.64 21.54
CA LYS A 11 2.65 5.36 21.32
C LYS A 11 2.37 4.83 19.90
N SER A 12 3.28 5.07 18.95
CA SER A 12 3.02 4.96 17.52
C SER A 12 3.80 3.84 16.81
N GLY A 13 4.75 3.22 17.51
CA GLY A 13 5.75 2.35 16.90
C GLY A 13 7.04 2.29 17.73
N ILE A 14 8.06 1.66 17.16
CA ILE A 14 9.33 1.35 17.82
C ILE A 14 10.48 1.96 17.02
N THR A 15 11.39 2.67 17.69
CA THR A 15 12.69 3.02 17.12
C THR A 15 13.74 2.05 17.67
N VAL A 16 14.47 1.40 16.77
CA VAL A 16 15.57 0.49 17.09
C VAL A 16 16.87 1.23 16.84
N PHE A 17 17.55 1.59 17.93
CA PHE A 17 18.89 2.16 17.88
C PHE A 17 19.90 1.03 17.72
N LEU A 18 20.74 1.12 16.70
CA LEU A 18 21.75 0.15 16.32
C LEU A 18 23.13 0.76 16.48
N ASP A 19 24.09 -0.03 16.97
CA ASP A 19 25.49 0.37 17.07
C ASP A 19 26.13 0.46 15.67
N ASN A 20 26.85 1.54 15.40
CA ASN A 20 27.49 1.80 14.10
C ASN A 20 28.90 1.16 14.00
N GLU A 21 29.61 0.98 15.11
CA GLU A 21 30.97 0.44 15.12
C GLU A 21 31.00 -1.09 15.16
N MET A 22 29.97 -1.73 15.74
CA MET A 22 29.82 -3.19 15.76
C MET A 22 29.77 -3.79 14.34
N PRO A 23 30.41 -4.94 14.05
CA PRO A 23 30.24 -5.63 12.77
C PRO A 23 28.77 -6.01 12.51
N PHE A 24 28.29 -5.86 11.27
CA PHE A 24 26.88 -6.10 10.95
C PHE A 24 26.38 -7.51 11.30
N GLU A 25 27.21 -8.54 11.12
CA GLU A 25 26.82 -9.92 11.45
C GLU A 25 26.62 -10.12 12.97
N GLU A 26 27.45 -9.49 13.81
CA GLU A 26 27.32 -9.49 15.28
C GLU A 26 26.11 -8.65 15.75
N LEU A 27 25.80 -7.59 15.00
CA LEU A 27 24.59 -6.79 15.21
C LEU A 27 23.33 -7.61 14.95
N LEU A 28 23.29 -8.48 13.93
CA LEU A 28 22.15 -9.35 13.65
C LEU A 28 21.84 -10.31 14.80
N GLU A 29 22.86 -10.90 15.42
CA GLU A 29 22.69 -11.73 16.63
C GLU A 29 22.13 -10.88 17.79
N SER A 30 22.70 -9.69 18.02
CA SER A 30 22.23 -8.75 19.05
C SER A 30 20.75 -8.33 18.86
N VAL A 31 20.33 -8.08 17.61
CA VAL A 31 18.91 -7.80 17.27
C VAL A 31 18.05 -9.03 17.58
N SER A 32 18.46 -10.21 17.10
CA SER A 32 17.72 -11.47 17.30
C SER A 32 17.43 -11.70 18.79
N ASP A 33 18.44 -11.59 19.65
CA ASP A 33 18.27 -11.84 21.07
C ASP A 33 17.51 -10.73 21.80
N LYS A 34 17.62 -9.47 21.39
CA LYS A 34 16.77 -8.39 21.94
C LYS A 34 15.29 -8.62 21.62
N PHE A 35 14.95 -8.97 20.38
CA PHE A 35 13.56 -9.18 19.97
C PHE A 35 12.97 -10.49 20.51
N LYS A 36 13.74 -11.59 20.62
CA LYS A 36 13.32 -12.79 21.36
C LYS A 36 12.94 -12.47 22.81
N ASN A 37 13.79 -11.72 23.52
CA ASN A 37 13.55 -11.35 24.92
C ASN A 37 12.40 -10.34 25.08
N ALA A 38 12.23 -9.44 24.11
CA ALA A 38 11.17 -8.43 24.10
C ALA A 38 9.83 -8.94 23.51
N SER A 39 9.78 -10.12 22.89
CA SER A 39 8.57 -10.71 22.27
C SER A 39 7.30 -10.58 23.12
N LYS A 40 7.39 -10.90 24.42
CA LYS A 40 6.30 -10.81 25.40
C LYS A 40 5.80 -9.39 25.71
N PHE A 41 6.48 -8.36 25.20
CA PHE A 41 6.12 -6.96 25.37
C PHE A 41 5.23 -6.45 24.21
N PHE A 42 5.22 -7.14 23.07
CA PHE A 42 4.55 -6.72 21.84
C PHE A 42 3.24 -7.50 21.63
N ASN A 43 2.16 -7.08 22.30
CA ASN A 43 0.86 -7.75 22.27
C ASN A 43 0.11 -7.59 20.93
N ASN A 44 0.52 -8.31 19.87
CA ASN A 44 -0.14 -8.36 18.54
C ASN A 44 -0.51 -6.99 17.93
N ALA A 45 0.18 -5.91 18.34
CA ALA A 45 -0.16 -4.57 17.90
C ALA A 45 0.48 -4.26 16.55
N ASN A 46 -0.29 -3.62 15.68
CA ASN A 46 0.20 -3.02 14.45
C ASN A 46 1.17 -1.89 14.80
N MET A 47 2.45 -2.02 14.45
CA MET A 47 3.48 -1.04 14.78
C MET A 47 4.27 -0.59 13.56
N ALA A 48 4.62 0.69 13.53
CA ALA A 48 5.69 1.21 12.68
C ALA A 48 7.05 0.91 13.31
N ILE A 49 8.08 0.69 12.50
CA ILE A 49 9.47 0.53 12.97
C ILE A 49 10.40 1.56 12.29
N SER A 50 11.28 2.20 13.04
CA SER A 50 12.41 2.97 12.49
C SER A 50 13.75 2.41 12.97
N PHE A 51 14.78 2.60 12.15
CA PHE A 51 16.17 2.29 12.51
C PHE A 51 16.94 3.61 12.68
N ASP A 52 17.73 3.71 13.75
CA ASP A 52 18.52 4.90 14.09
C ASP A 52 19.89 4.46 14.64
N GLY A 53 20.86 5.37 14.71
CA GLY A 53 22.21 5.13 15.21
C GLY A 53 23.19 4.52 14.20
N ARG A 54 22.71 3.96 13.09
CA ARG A 54 23.53 3.37 12.02
C ARG A 54 22.92 3.63 10.63
N ASP A 55 23.78 4.01 9.68
CA ASP A 55 23.41 4.03 8.25
C ASP A 55 23.29 2.60 7.73
N LEU A 56 22.12 2.25 7.20
CA LEU A 56 21.83 0.92 6.64
C LEU A 56 21.56 1.01 5.14
N SER A 57 22.01 0.02 4.38
CA SER A 57 21.49 -0.22 3.04
C SER A 57 20.16 -0.97 3.08
N ALA A 58 19.35 -0.85 2.02
CA ALA A 58 18.07 -1.56 1.90
C ALA A 58 18.20 -3.10 1.96
N GLU A 59 19.38 -3.68 1.71
CA GLU A 59 19.62 -5.11 1.93
C GLU A 59 19.87 -5.45 3.41
N GLU A 60 20.53 -4.56 4.15
CA GLU A 60 20.81 -4.70 5.59
C GLU A 60 19.53 -4.50 6.42
N GLU A 61 18.74 -3.46 6.12
CA GLU A 61 17.41 -3.26 6.71
C GLU A 61 16.53 -4.50 6.52
N LYS A 62 16.51 -5.05 5.30
CA LYS A 62 15.71 -6.24 4.99
C LYS A 62 16.17 -7.48 5.78
N LYS A 63 17.47 -7.66 6.00
CA LYS A 63 17.99 -8.75 6.85
C LYS A 63 17.53 -8.57 8.31
N ILE A 64 17.61 -7.35 8.84
CA ILE A 64 17.14 -7.02 10.20
C ILE A 64 15.63 -7.27 10.32
N LEU A 65 14.82 -6.82 9.37
CA LEU A 65 13.36 -7.00 9.36
C LEU A 65 12.96 -8.48 9.30
N ASN A 66 13.61 -9.27 8.45
CA ASN A 66 13.39 -10.72 8.39
C ASN A 66 13.66 -11.36 9.76
N ILE A 67 14.80 -11.04 10.40
CA ILE A 67 15.14 -11.59 11.72
C ILE A 67 14.10 -11.21 12.78
N ILE A 68 13.62 -9.96 12.78
CA ILE A 68 12.58 -9.53 13.72
C ILE A 68 11.28 -10.32 13.49
N SER A 69 10.89 -10.51 12.23
CA SER A 69 9.70 -11.30 11.85
C SER A 69 9.84 -12.80 12.14
N ASP A 70 11.04 -13.35 12.07
CA ASP A 70 11.31 -14.77 12.33
C ASP A 70 11.34 -15.10 13.84
N VAL A 71 11.64 -14.12 14.70
CA VAL A 71 11.82 -14.34 16.15
C VAL A 71 10.75 -13.71 17.04
N SER A 72 9.78 -12.99 16.48
CA SER A 72 8.73 -12.33 17.24
C SER A 72 7.42 -12.18 16.45
N ASP A 73 6.29 -12.26 17.14
CA ASP A 73 4.94 -12.09 16.58
C ASP A 73 4.57 -10.61 16.27
N LEU A 74 5.57 -9.78 15.92
CA LEU A 74 5.41 -8.36 15.63
C LEU A 74 4.80 -8.13 14.25
N ASN A 75 3.61 -7.50 14.21
CA ASN A 75 3.01 -7.06 12.95
C ASN A 75 3.55 -5.68 12.55
N ILE A 76 4.65 -5.67 11.79
CA ILE A 76 5.29 -4.46 11.27
C ILE A 76 4.48 -3.94 10.07
N VAL A 77 3.74 -2.86 10.26
CA VAL A 77 2.87 -2.28 9.21
C VAL A 77 3.65 -1.40 8.24
N CYS A 78 4.66 -0.68 8.73
CA CYS A 78 5.54 0.13 7.90
C CYS A 78 6.92 0.30 8.52
N VAL A 79 7.90 0.55 7.66
CA VAL A 79 9.25 0.99 8.04
C VAL A 79 9.31 2.50 7.80
N LEU A 80 9.76 3.24 8.80
CA LEU A 80 9.95 4.69 8.75
C LEU A 80 11.45 4.96 8.58
N ASP A 81 11.84 5.41 7.39
CA ASP A 81 13.18 5.92 7.13
C ASP A 81 13.29 7.36 7.66
N GLU A 82 14.17 7.57 8.63
CA GLU A 82 14.37 8.89 9.26
C GLU A 82 15.27 9.82 8.43
N ASN A 83 15.92 9.32 7.36
CA ASN A 83 16.84 10.07 6.50
C ASN A 83 16.16 10.80 5.33
N ASN A 84 14.83 10.73 5.21
CA ASN A 84 14.07 11.45 4.19
C ASN A 84 13.38 12.68 4.81
N ASP A 85 13.56 13.86 4.21
CA ASP A 85 13.12 15.20 4.69
C ASP A 85 11.59 15.38 4.85
N MET A 86 10.79 14.32 4.74
CA MET A 86 9.33 14.30 4.84
C MET A 86 8.81 13.87 6.23
N LYS A 87 9.68 13.82 7.25
CA LYS A 87 9.40 13.32 8.61
C LYS A 87 8.13 13.91 9.24
N THR A 88 7.85 15.19 9.04
CA THR A 88 6.67 15.87 9.60
C THR A 88 5.34 15.36 9.05
N VAL A 89 5.23 15.13 7.74
CA VAL A 89 3.98 14.70 7.09
C VAL A 89 3.62 13.27 7.51
N TYR A 90 4.61 12.38 7.57
CA TYR A 90 4.41 11.00 8.01
C TYR A 90 4.17 10.90 9.52
N GLU A 91 4.89 11.65 10.36
CA GLU A 91 4.63 11.67 11.80
C GLU A 91 3.24 12.22 12.14
N GLU A 92 2.73 13.23 11.43
CA GLU A 92 1.37 13.73 11.64
C GLU A 92 0.30 12.73 11.21
N ALA A 93 0.45 12.07 10.07
CA ALA A 93 -0.46 11.00 9.63
C ALA A 93 -0.50 9.85 10.66
N VAL A 94 0.67 9.42 11.15
CA VAL A 94 0.79 8.36 12.15
C VAL A 94 0.26 8.80 13.52
N LYS A 95 0.58 10.02 14.02
CA LYS A 95 -0.02 10.55 15.26
C LYS A 95 -1.54 10.66 15.16
N LYS A 96 -2.09 11.06 14.01
CA LYS A 96 -3.53 11.19 13.76
C LYS A 96 -4.25 9.84 13.75
N ALA A 97 -3.60 8.79 13.25
CA ALA A 97 -4.10 7.41 13.30
C ALA A 97 -4.12 6.78 14.71
N ILE A 98 -3.29 7.28 15.63
CA ILE A 98 -3.03 6.66 16.95
C ILE A 98 -3.62 7.46 18.15
N SER A 99 -3.89 8.75 17.97
CA SER A 99 -4.45 9.62 19.03
C SER A 99 -5.98 9.63 19.10
N SER A 100 -6.67 9.00 18.15
CA SER A 100 -8.12 9.07 17.93
C SER A 100 -8.97 8.18 18.85
N THR A 101 -8.38 7.45 19.81
CA THR A 101 -9.07 6.44 20.63
C THR A 101 -9.58 6.95 22.01
N ALA A 102 -9.82 8.27 22.18
CA ALA A 102 -10.33 8.83 23.44
C ALA A 102 -11.48 9.87 23.24
N VAL A 103 -12.70 9.35 23.34
CA VAL A 103 -14.05 10.00 23.44
C VAL A 103 -14.03 11.26 24.36
N GLN A 104 -14.78 12.36 24.20
CA GLN A 104 -16.24 12.53 23.96
C GLN A 104 -16.62 13.88 23.27
N VAL A 105 -17.82 13.95 22.67
CA VAL A 105 -18.37 15.09 21.88
C VAL A 105 -19.70 15.59 22.48
N PRO A 106 -20.02 16.90 22.42
CA PRO A 106 -20.77 17.53 21.31
C PRO A 106 -20.11 18.85 20.83
N GLU A 107 -20.45 19.54 19.72
CA GLU A 107 -21.27 19.36 18.50
C GLU A 107 -20.98 20.61 17.61
N PRO A 108 -21.06 20.62 16.25
CA PRO A 108 -21.50 19.60 15.31
C PRO A 108 -20.34 18.99 14.52
N ALA A 109 -19.88 17.82 14.95
CA ALA A 109 -18.94 16.99 14.20
C ALA A 109 -19.63 15.64 13.90
N LEU A 110 -19.43 15.16 12.68
CA LEU A 110 -20.13 14.00 12.11
C LEU A 110 -19.95 12.74 12.98
N GLN A 111 -21.00 11.92 13.05
CA GLN A 111 -21.12 10.82 14.01
C GLN A 111 -20.09 9.70 13.72
N PRO A 112 -19.40 9.16 14.74
CA PRO A 112 -18.42 8.10 14.54
C PRO A 112 -19.12 6.74 14.38
N VAL A 113 -18.97 6.11 13.22
CA VAL A 113 -19.35 4.71 13.04
C VAL A 113 -18.34 3.82 13.77
N SER A 114 -18.69 3.40 14.99
CA SER A 114 -18.00 2.28 15.63
C SER A 114 -18.39 0.98 14.94
N GLN A 115 -17.43 0.26 14.36
CA GLN A 115 -17.54 -1.20 14.27
C GLN A 115 -16.21 -1.88 14.59
N THR A 116 -16.19 -2.56 15.74
CA THR A 116 -15.30 -3.69 15.99
C THR A 116 -15.67 -4.82 15.03
N VAL A 117 -14.84 -5.07 14.02
CA VAL A 117 -14.79 -6.35 13.33
C VAL A 117 -13.38 -6.57 12.80
N SER A 118 -12.97 -7.84 12.77
CA SER A 118 -12.00 -8.33 11.77
C SER A 118 -12.69 -8.27 10.41
N ASP A 119 -12.90 -7.07 9.88
CA ASP A 119 -13.58 -6.89 8.60
C ASP A 119 -12.58 -7.19 7.49
N GLN A 120 -12.86 -8.22 6.68
CA GLN A 120 -12.01 -8.59 5.53
C GLN A 120 -11.96 -7.49 4.44
N ARG A 121 -12.79 -6.45 4.62
CA ARG A 121 -13.12 -5.32 3.75
C ARG A 121 -11.97 -4.34 3.51
N THR A 122 -10.97 -4.27 4.40
CA THR A 122 -9.77 -3.41 4.25
C THR A 122 -8.48 -4.19 3.97
N SER A 123 -8.57 -5.46 3.58
CA SER A 123 -7.40 -6.19 3.09
C SER A 123 -6.87 -5.57 1.78
N CYS A 124 -5.54 -5.43 1.66
CA CYS A 124 -4.88 -4.97 0.43
C CYS A 124 -3.77 -5.93 0.05
N MET A 125 -3.86 -6.49 -1.16
CA MET A 125 -2.97 -7.54 -1.65
C MET A 125 -2.03 -7.02 -2.73
N PHE A 126 -0.73 -7.32 -2.60
CA PHE A 126 0.28 -6.98 -3.58
C PHE A 126 0.57 -8.15 -4.53
N TYR A 127 0.46 -7.93 -5.83
CA TYR A 127 0.91 -8.87 -6.87
C TYR A 127 2.18 -8.34 -7.52
N LYS A 128 3.30 -9.05 -7.39
CA LYS A 128 4.57 -8.68 -8.02
C LYS A 128 4.78 -9.46 -9.32
N GLY A 129 4.73 -8.75 -10.45
CA GLY A 129 4.99 -9.32 -11.77
C GLY A 129 3.93 -8.94 -12.80
N THR A 130 4.01 -9.58 -13.96
CA THR A 130 3.12 -9.32 -15.11
C THR A 130 2.07 -10.41 -15.23
N LEU A 131 0.79 -10.05 -15.19
CA LEU A 131 -0.31 -10.94 -15.57
C LEU A 131 -0.39 -11.06 -17.09
N ARG A 132 -0.33 -12.30 -17.59
CA ARG A 132 -0.33 -12.65 -19.02
C ARG A 132 -1.63 -13.38 -19.41
N SER A 133 -1.81 -13.61 -20.71
CA SER A 133 -3.00 -14.28 -21.25
C SER A 133 -3.34 -15.58 -20.51
N GLY A 134 -4.59 -15.68 -20.02
CA GLY A 134 -5.10 -16.82 -19.26
C GLY A 134 -4.79 -16.80 -17.76
N GLN A 135 -3.94 -15.89 -17.27
CA GLN A 135 -3.67 -15.75 -15.84
C GLN A 135 -4.73 -14.86 -15.18
N VAL A 136 -5.23 -15.32 -14.03
CA VAL A 136 -6.19 -14.61 -13.19
C VAL A 136 -5.58 -14.45 -11.79
N PHE A 137 -5.69 -13.26 -11.21
CA PHE A 137 -5.40 -12.98 -9.81
C PHE A 137 -6.67 -12.47 -9.15
N GLU A 138 -7.11 -13.13 -8.07
CA GLU A 138 -8.35 -12.82 -7.36
C GLU A 138 -8.04 -12.50 -5.89
N ALA A 139 -8.67 -11.46 -5.33
CA ALA A 139 -8.49 -11.05 -3.94
C ALA A 139 -9.79 -10.54 -3.31
N ASP A 140 -9.96 -10.82 -2.02
CA ASP A 140 -11.12 -10.42 -1.21
C ASP A 140 -11.10 -8.95 -0.74
N GLY A 141 -10.15 -8.15 -1.23
CA GLY A 141 -10.00 -6.72 -0.91
C GLY A 141 -9.40 -5.95 -2.08
N SER A 142 -8.69 -4.86 -1.80
CA SER A 142 -8.01 -4.04 -2.81
C SER A 142 -6.74 -4.72 -3.33
N VAL A 143 -6.32 -4.41 -4.58
CA VAL A 143 -5.14 -5.02 -5.20
C VAL A 143 -4.16 -3.97 -5.72
N VAL A 144 -2.87 -4.14 -5.42
CA VAL A 144 -1.77 -3.38 -6.05
C VAL A 144 -0.93 -4.31 -6.91
N VAL A 145 -0.91 -4.08 -8.22
CA VAL A 145 -0.09 -4.80 -9.20
C VAL A 145 1.22 -4.04 -9.40
N LEU A 146 2.32 -4.62 -8.95
CA LEU A 146 3.69 -4.16 -9.20
C LEU A 146 4.17 -4.75 -10.55
N GLY A 147 3.62 -4.23 -11.64
CA GLY A 147 3.87 -4.70 -13.01
C GLY A 147 2.70 -4.44 -13.96
N ASP A 148 2.68 -5.15 -15.09
CA ASP A 148 1.66 -4.99 -16.14
C ASP A 148 0.53 -6.02 -16.03
N VAL A 149 -0.66 -5.64 -16.49
CA VAL A 149 -1.76 -6.56 -16.81
C VAL A 149 -1.91 -6.59 -18.33
N ASN A 150 -1.34 -7.61 -18.98
CA ASN A 150 -1.34 -7.75 -20.45
C ASN A 150 -2.66 -8.32 -21.00
N PRO A 151 -2.92 -8.24 -22.33
CA PRO A 151 -4.11 -8.79 -22.95
C PRO A 151 -4.34 -10.26 -22.57
N GLY A 152 -5.60 -10.58 -22.23
CA GLY A 152 -6.01 -11.89 -21.73
C GLY A 152 -5.65 -12.17 -20.26
N GLY A 153 -4.86 -11.34 -19.59
CA GLY A 153 -4.71 -11.36 -18.13
C GLY A 153 -5.92 -10.73 -17.44
N LYS A 154 -6.18 -11.13 -16.19
CA LYS A 154 -7.32 -10.62 -15.40
C LYS A 154 -6.95 -10.39 -13.93
N VAL A 155 -7.36 -9.25 -13.37
CA VAL A 155 -7.44 -9.03 -11.91
C VAL A 155 -8.91 -8.98 -11.50
N VAL A 156 -9.23 -9.60 -10.36
CA VAL A 156 -10.55 -9.57 -9.71
C VAL A 156 -10.36 -9.13 -8.26
N ALA A 157 -11.04 -8.08 -7.84
CA ALA A 157 -10.90 -7.47 -6.52
C ALA A 157 -12.26 -7.02 -5.99
N LYS A 158 -12.52 -7.27 -4.70
CA LYS A 158 -13.67 -6.64 -4.01
C LYS A 158 -13.42 -5.17 -3.69
N GLY A 159 -12.16 -4.78 -3.53
CA GLY A 159 -11.76 -3.38 -3.41
C GLY A 159 -11.36 -2.74 -4.74
N SER A 160 -10.67 -1.61 -4.64
CA SER A 160 -10.05 -0.89 -5.76
C SER A 160 -8.79 -1.60 -6.28
N VAL A 161 -8.37 -1.27 -7.51
CA VAL A 161 -7.18 -1.87 -8.14
C VAL A 161 -6.21 -0.81 -8.65
N ILE A 162 -4.95 -0.90 -8.24
CA ILE A 162 -3.88 0.01 -8.68
C ILE A 162 -2.85 -0.81 -9.48
N VAL A 163 -2.64 -0.44 -10.74
CA VAL A 163 -1.64 -1.06 -11.63
C VAL A 163 -0.46 -0.11 -11.81
N LEU A 164 0.64 -0.40 -11.14
CA LEU A 164 1.91 0.34 -11.29
C LEU A 164 2.65 -0.12 -12.56
N GLY A 165 1.97 0.03 -13.70
CA GLY A 165 2.40 -0.43 -15.03
C GLY A 165 1.31 -0.24 -16.09
N SER A 166 1.41 -1.01 -17.18
CA SER A 166 0.43 -1.03 -18.26
C SER A 166 -0.80 -1.86 -17.92
N LEU A 167 -1.98 -1.26 -18.00
CA LEU A 167 -3.27 -1.97 -18.02
C LEU A 167 -3.74 -2.16 -19.46
N LYS A 168 -3.59 -3.38 -19.98
CA LYS A 168 -4.01 -3.83 -21.33
C LYS A 168 -4.92 -5.06 -21.31
N GLY A 169 -5.06 -5.73 -20.16
CA GLY A 169 -5.94 -6.87 -19.95
C GLY A 169 -7.31 -6.46 -19.40
N ASN A 170 -7.80 -7.22 -18.42
CA ASN A 170 -9.12 -7.04 -17.82
C ASN A 170 -8.98 -6.75 -16.31
N ILE A 171 -9.72 -5.77 -15.78
CA ILE A 171 -9.80 -5.50 -14.34
C ILE A 171 -11.26 -5.52 -13.92
N PHE A 172 -11.61 -6.35 -12.95
CA PHE A 172 -12.89 -6.31 -12.26
C PHE A 172 -12.62 -5.85 -10.82
N ALA A 173 -12.99 -4.62 -10.49
CA ALA A 173 -12.91 -4.02 -9.15
C ALA A 173 -14.31 -3.93 -8.54
N GLY A 174 -14.42 -3.80 -7.21
CA GLY A 174 -15.72 -3.67 -6.55
C GLY A 174 -16.67 -4.85 -6.75
N VAL A 175 -16.16 -6.07 -6.97
CA VAL A 175 -16.99 -7.19 -7.50
C VAL A 175 -18.05 -7.74 -6.55
N ASP A 176 -18.08 -7.27 -5.32
CA ASP A 176 -19.14 -7.51 -4.33
C ASP A 176 -20.27 -6.46 -4.37
N GLY A 177 -20.27 -5.58 -5.37
CA GLY A 177 -21.27 -4.53 -5.58
C GLY A 177 -20.79 -3.12 -5.19
N ASN A 178 -19.52 -2.96 -4.84
CA ASN A 178 -18.94 -1.67 -4.50
C ASN A 178 -18.68 -0.81 -5.77
N GLU A 179 -19.62 0.05 -6.11
CA GLU A 179 -19.48 1.01 -7.22
C GLU A 179 -18.52 2.18 -6.89
N ASN A 180 -18.19 2.43 -5.61
CA ASN A 180 -17.19 3.42 -5.18
C ASN A 180 -15.73 2.92 -5.39
N ALA A 181 -15.54 1.67 -5.81
CA ALA A 181 -14.22 1.16 -6.18
C ALA A 181 -13.68 1.87 -7.43
N PHE A 182 -12.36 1.99 -7.53
CA PHE A 182 -11.69 2.66 -8.64
C PHE A 182 -10.54 1.81 -9.19
N VAL A 183 -10.10 2.13 -10.41
CA VAL A 183 -8.95 1.49 -11.07
C VAL A 183 -7.94 2.56 -11.49
N VAL A 184 -6.71 2.52 -10.99
CA VAL A 184 -5.61 3.41 -11.43
C VAL A 184 -4.61 2.61 -12.25
N ALA A 185 -4.07 3.20 -13.32
CA ALA A 185 -2.95 2.63 -14.07
C ALA A 185 -1.99 3.70 -14.62
N LEU A 186 -0.70 3.39 -14.71
CA LEU A 186 0.30 4.28 -15.32
C LEU A 186 0.13 4.41 -16.85
N GLU A 187 -0.41 3.39 -17.49
CA GLU A 187 -0.86 3.43 -18.89
C GLU A 187 -2.15 2.63 -19.00
N MET A 188 -3.28 3.29 -19.27
CA MET A 188 -4.60 2.65 -19.33
C MET A 188 -5.07 2.45 -20.77
N SER A 189 -5.17 1.20 -21.20
CA SER A 189 -5.77 0.78 -22.49
C SER A 189 -6.37 -0.63 -22.36
N PRO A 190 -7.33 -0.83 -21.41
CA PRO A 190 -7.86 -2.14 -21.05
C PRO A 190 -8.69 -2.78 -22.17
N MET A 191 -8.70 -4.11 -22.23
CA MET A 191 -9.75 -4.83 -22.98
C MET A 191 -11.12 -4.63 -22.33
N GLN A 192 -11.16 -4.65 -21.00
CA GLN A 192 -12.38 -4.50 -20.20
C GLN A 192 -12.07 -3.96 -18.80
N ILE A 193 -12.89 -3.04 -18.31
CA ILE A 193 -12.97 -2.68 -16.89
C ILE A 193 -14.39 -2.97 -16.42
N LYS A 194 -14.53 -3.63 -15.27
CA LYS A 194 -15.78 -3.72 -14.51
C LYS A 194 -15.55 -3.06 -13.14
N ILE A 195 -16.49 -2.22 -12.71
CA ILE A 195 -16.51 -1.59 -11.38
C ILE A 195 -17.93 -1.76 -10.84
N GLY A 196 -18.08 -2.35 -9.65
CA GLY A 196 -19.40 -2.77 -9.15
C GLY A 196 -20.08 -3.72 -10.15
N ASP A 197 -21.27 -3.34 -10.65
CA ASP A 197 -21.95 -4.04 -11.75
C ASP A 197 -21.77 -3.41 -13.13
N ILE A 198 -21.20 -2.21 -13.22
CA ILE A 198 -21.03 -1.47 -14.48
C ILE A 198 -19.80 -1.97 -15.23
N ILE A 199 -19.90 -2.07 -16.56
CA ILE A 199 -18.85 -2.65 -17.40
C ILE A 199 -18.56 -1.80 -18.64
N ALA A 200 -17.29 -1.47 -18.82
CA ALA A 200 -16.78 -0.72 -19.96
C ALA A 200 -15.73 -1.54 -20.72
N ARG A 201 -15.59 -1.25 -22.00
CA ARG A 201 -14.50 -1.75 -22.86
C ARG A 201 -13.86 -0.55 -23.52
N SER A 202 -12.53 -0.55 -23.64
CA SER A 202 -11.87 0.52 -24.40
C SER A 202 -12.34 0.49 -25.85
N SER A 203 -12.46 1.67 -26.45
CA SER A 203 -12.85 1.82 -27.85
C SER A 203 -11.83 1.18 -28.80
N ASP A 204 -12.30 0.49 -29.85
CA ASP A 204 -11.45 -0.10 -30.90
C ASP A 204 -10.57 0.92 -31.65
N SER A 205 -10.83 2.22 -31.49
CA SER A 205 -9.89 3.29 -31.82
C SER A 205 -8.70 3.27 -30.87
N GLY A 206 -7.82 2.29 -31.06
CA GLY A 206 -6.58 2.13 -30.31
C GLY A 206 -5.81 3.45 -30.26
N THR A 207 -5.37 3.81 -29.06
CA THR A 207 -4.62 5.03 -28.73
C THR A 207 -3.62 5.29 -29.83
N LYS A 208 -3.79 6.39 -30.59
CA LYS A 208 -2.96 6.69 -31.76
C LYS A 208 -1.53 6.91 -31.30
N ALA A 209 -0.74 5.83 -31.26
CA ALA A 209 0.66 5.87 -30.91
C ALA A 209 1.35 6.80 -31.89
N THR A 210 1.63 8.03 -31.44
CA THR A 210 2.29 9.04 -32.24
C THR A 210 3.70 8.55 -32.50
N LYS A 211 3.91 7.91 -33.66
CA LYS A 211 5.20 7.39 -34.13
C LYS A 211 6.16 8.53 -34.51
N GLY A 212 6.35 9.49 -33.60
CA GLY A 212 7.46 10.44 -33.62
C GLY A 212 8.70 9.75 -33.09
N ARG A 213 9.64 9.42 -34.00
CA ARG A 213 10.99 8.97 -33.61
C ARG A 213 11.62 10.00 -32.66
N GLY A 214 11.94 9.59 -31.44
CA GLY A 214 12.79 10.37 -30.52
C GLY A 214 12.09 11.19 -29.43
N LYS A 215 10.77 11.06 -29.20
CA LYS A 215 10.16 11.62 -27.97
C LYS A 215 10.29 10.63 -26.81
N VAL A 216 10.70 11.13 -25.64
CA VAL A 216 10.53 10.43 -24.37
C VAL A 216 9.04 10.18 -24.17
N LYS A 217 8.65 8.93 -23.87
CA LYS A 217 7.26 8.61 -23.56
C LYS A 217 6.95 9.19 -22.18
N VAL A 218 6.20 10.29 -22.15
CA VAL A 218 5.58 10.78 -20.91
C VAL A 218 4.59 9.70 -20.45
N VAL A 219 4.68 9.34 -19.18
CA VAL A 219 3.71 8.46 -18.54
C VAL A 219 2.61 9.38 -18.03
N GLU A 220 1.39 9.15 -18.50
CA GLU A 220 0.19 9.89 -18.13
C GLU A 220 -0.70 8.91 -17.35
N PRO A 221 -0.59 8.87 -16.01
CA PRO A 221 -1.39 7.96 -15.20
C PRO A 221 -2.86 8.32 -15.33
N LYS A 222 -3.71 7.30 -15.41
CA LYS A 222 -5.16 7.45 -15.56
C LYS A 222 -5.90 6.74 -14.44
N ILE A 223 -7.07 7.27 -14.12
CA ILE A 223 -8.05 6.67 -13.22
C ILE A 223 -9.32 6.31 -13.97
N ALA A 224 -9.94 5.19 -13.59
CA ALA A 224 -11.28 4.82 -13.96
C ALA A 224 -12.14 4.68 -12.70
N TYR A 225 -13.33 5.28 -12.73
CA TYR A 225 -14.30 5.29 -11.63
C TYR A 225 -15.73 5.29 -12.19
N VAL A 226 -16.71 4.98 -11.36
CA VAL A 226 -18.13 5.05 -11.71
C VAL A 226 -18.69 6.43 -11.40
N TYR A 227 -19.42 7.00 -12.35
CA TYR A 227 -20.26 8.17 -12.16
C TYR A 227 -21.49 8.06 -13.08
N ASP A 228 -22.68 8.43 -12.60
CA ASP A 228 -23.95 8.37 -13.35
C ASP A 228 -24.15 7.08 -14.18
N GLN A 229 -24.00 5.90 -13.54
CA GLN A 229 -24.03 4.56 -14.14
C GLN A 229 -23.07 4.30 -15.32
N ASN A 230 -22.05 5.12 -15.51
CA ASN A 230 -21.02 4.98 -16.54
C ASN A 230 -19.63 4.89 -15.90
N ILE A 231 -18.68 4.22 -16.57
CA ILE A 231 -17.27 4.26 -16.17
C ILE A 231 -16.58 5.36 -16.98
N TYR A 232 -16.05 6.35 -16.28
CA TYR A 232 -15.21 7.41 -16.83
C TYR A 232 -13.75 6.97 -16.78
N ILE A 233 -12.91 7.51 -17.69
CA ILE A 233 -11.46 7.31 -17.69
C ILE A 233 -10.80 8.66 -17.92
N GLU A 234 -10.11 9.16 -16.90
CA GLU A 234 -9.54 10.50 -16.87
C GLU A 234 -8.04 10.46 -16.50
N ASP A 235 -7.33 11.57 -16.74
CA ASP A 235 -5.97 11.73 -16.27
C ASP A 235 -5.96 11.94 -14.74
N LEU A 236 -5.01 11.30 -14.06
CA LEU A 236 -4.89 11.35 -12.59
C LEU A 236 -4.28 12.69 -12.14
N GLU A 237 -5.07 13.75 -12.28
CA GLU A 237 -4.80 15.09 -11.74
C GLU A 237 -5.47 15.26 -10.37
N GLN A 238 -5.11 16.30 -9.61
CA GLN A 238 -5.67 16.55 -8.27
C GLN A 238 -7.20 16.65 -8.27
N ASN A 239 -7.79 17.24 -9.31
CA ASN A 239 -9.24 17.43 -9.41
C ASN A 239 -9.98 16.10 -9.62
N ALA A 240 -9.37 15.12 -10.32
CA ALA A 240 -9.96 13.81 -10.54
C ALA A 240 -10.02 12.93 -9.27
N LEU A 241 -9.47 13.43 -8.15
CA LEU A 241 -9.62 12.83 -6.83
C LEU A 241 -10.89 13.29 -6.10
N ASP A 242 -11.43 14.47 -6.44
CA ASP A 242 -12.62 15.03 -5.79
C ASP A 242 -13.89 14.24 -6.15
N ASP A 243 -13.90 13.59 -7.31
CA ASP A 243 -14.98 12.70 -7.78
C ASP A 243 -14.89 11.27 -7.23
N ILE A 244 -13.84 10.93 -6.46
CA ILE A 244 -13.67 9.60 -5.84
C ILE A 244 -14.28 9.62 -4.44
N CYS A 245 -15.30 8.79 -4.21
CA CYS A 245 -15.80 8.55 -2.86
C CYS A 245 -14.92 7.51 -2.15
N LEU A 246 -14.26 7.91 -1.06
CA LEU A 246 -13.52 7.03 -0.16
C LEU A 246 -14.30 6.90 1.15
N ASP A 247 -15.05 5.81 1.30
CA ASP A 247 -15.78 5.43 2.53
C ASP A 247 -14.86 4.84 3.62
#